data_AF-K1SDD6-F1
#
_entry.id   AF-K1SDD6-F1
#
_cell.length_a   1.000
_cell.length_b   1.000
_cell.length_c   1.000
_cell.angle_alpha   90.00
_cell.angle_beta   90.00
_cell.angle_gamma   90.00
#
_symmetry.space_group_name_H-M   'P 1'
#
loop_
_entity.id
_entity.type
_entity.pdbx_description
1 polymer ?
#
loop_
_entity_poly.entity_id
_entity_poly.type
_entity_poly.pdbx_seq_one_letter_code
_entity_poly.pdbx_strand_id
1 'polypeptide(L)'
;IVAMGTSLPELVTSAVAASKGEADLAIGNVVGSNLSNILLVLGLSAAISSVGVTAMNFVDIIVSLAATIIVFIVASTQRTIKKKEGIFLVIIYAFYMAYIICRQIYG
;
A
#
# COMPACT_ATOMS: atom_id res chain seq x y z
N ILE A 1 2.61 8.20 -10.67
CA ILE A 1 3.56 7.54 -11.62
C ILE A 1 4.84 7.10 -10.90
N VAL A 2 5.58 8.00 -10.23
CA VAL A 2 6.81 7.65 -9.48
C VAL A 2 6.57 6.54 -8.44
N ALA A 3 5.50 6.63 -7.65
CA ALA A 3 5.16 5.63 -6.63
C ALA A 3 4.89 4.21 -7.22
N MET A 4 4.36 4.12 -8.45
CA MET A 4 4.22 2.82 -9.11
C MET A 4 5.59 2.24 -9.48
N GLY A 5 6.52 3.08 -9.95
CA GLY A 5 7.88 2.64 -10.29
C GLY A 5 8.67 2.10 -9.10
N THR A 6 8.53 2.72 -7.92
CA THR A 6 9.23 2.29 -6.71
C THR A 6 8.64 1.03 -6.09
N SER A 7 7.32 0.80 -6.22
CA SER A 7 6.65 -0.37 -5.62
C SER A 7 6.41 -1.55 -6.55
N LEU A 8 6.72 -1.42 -7.85
CA LEU A 8 6.72 -2.53 -8.80
C LEU A 8 7.69 -3.67 -8.40
N PRO A 9 8.95 -3.40 -8.03
CA PRO A 9 9.87 -4.46 -7.57
C PRO A 9 9.32 -5.21 -6.36
N GLU A 10 8.72 -4.49 -5.41
CA GLU A 10 8.16 -5.01 -4.16
C GLU A 10 6.92 -5.88 -4.42
N LEU A 11 6.08 -5.44 -5.36
CA LEU A 11 4.95 -6.24 -5.85
C LEU A 11 5.44 -7.55 -6.48
N VAL A 12 6.47 -7.49 -7.32
CA VAL A 12 7.03 -8.66 -8.00
C VAL A 12 7.65 -9.63 -7.00
N THR A 13 8.43 -9.16 -6.02
CA THR A 13 9.03 -10.02 -5.00
C THR A 13 7.96 -10.70 -4.12
N SER A 14 6.95 -9.96 -3.66
CA SER A 14 5.83 -10.53 -2.92
C SER A 14 5.00 -11.51 -3.76
N ALA A 15 4.75 -11.23 -5.04
CA ALA A 15 4.02 -12.13 -5.92
C ALA A 15 4.78 -13.44 -6.17
N VAL A 16 6.10 -13.36 -6.37
CA VAL A 16 6.96 -14.54 -6.56
C VAL A 16 7.01 -15.37 -5.27
N ALA A 17 7.18 -14.75 -4.10
CA ALA A 17 7.14 -15.45 -2.82
C ALA A 17 5.80 -16.16 -2.59
N ALA A 18 4.68 -15.46 -2.84
CA ALA A 18 3.34 -16.05 -2.73
C ALA A 18 3.13 -17.22 -3.71
N SER A 19 3.64 -17.15 -4.94
CA SER A 19 3.55 -18.24 -5.93
C SER A 19 4.34 -19.49 -5.54
N LYS A 20 5.36 -19.33 -4.70
CA LYS A 20 6.18 -20.43 -4.17
C LYS A 20 5.62 -21.04 -2.88
N GLY A 21 4.46 -20.55 -2.41
CA GLY A 21 3.86 -20.98 -1.14
C GLY A 21 4.45 -20.29 0.09
N GLU A 22 5.37 -19.34 -0.10
CA GLU A 22 6.06 -18.60 0.96
C GLU A 22 5.25 -17.35 1.37
N ALA A 23 4.05 -17.57 1.89
CA ALA A 23 3.12 -16.49 2.25
C ALA A 23 3.68 -15.56 3.34
N ASP A 24 4.45 -16.09 4.29
CA ASP A 24 5.07 -15.30 5.36
C ASP A 24 6.12 -14.33 4.82
N LEU A 25 6.91 -14.75 3.82
CA LEU A 25 7.86 -13.87 3.13
C LEU A 25 7.14 -12.79 2.31
N ALA A 26 6.04 -13.16 1.64
CA ALA A 26 5.24 -12.20 0.87
C ALA A 26 4.65 -11.10 1.77
N ILE A 27 4.12 -11.48 2.94
CA ILE A 27 3.59 -10.55 3.95
C ILE A 27 4.71 -9.71 4.56
N GLY A 28 5.83 -10.34 4.93
CA GLY A 28 6.99 -9.66 5.49
C GLY A 28 7.54 -8.57 4.58
N ASN A 29 7.59 -8.84 3.26
CA ASN A 29 8.00 -7.85 2.26
C ASN A 29 7.01 -6.67 2.17
N VAL A 30 5.70 -6.92 2.10
CA VAL A 30 4.68 -5.84 2.03
C VAL A 30 4.71 -4.96 3.28
N VAL A 31 4.72 -5.57 4.47
CA VAL A 31 4.72 -4.84 5.74
C VAL A 31 6.04 -4.09 5.94
N GLY A 32 7.17 -4.76 5.66
CA GLY A 32 8.51 -4.18 5.79
C GLY A 32 8.70 -2.97 4.88
N SER A 33 8.37 -3.08 3.58
CA SER A 33 8.48 -1.98 2.63
C SER A 33 7.65 -0.76 3.04
N ASN A 34 6.40 -0.96 3.48
CA ASN A 34 5.56 0.14 3.94
C ASN A 34 6.12 0.82 5.20
N LEU A 35 6.66 0.03 6.14
CA LEU A 35 7.27 0.55 7.35
C LEU A 35 8.53 1.35 7.05
N SER A 36 9.40 0.85 6.17
CA SER A 36 10.60 1.57 5.71
C SER A 36 10.25 2.84 4.94
N ASN A 37 9.22 2.85 4.12
CA ASN A 37 8.78 4.05 3.41
C ASN A 37 8.29 5.15 4.37
N ILE A 38 7.59 4.80 5.45
CA ILE A 38 7.13 5.79 6.44
C ILE A 38 8.26 6.22 7.36
N LEU A 39 8.99 5.27 7.96
CA LEU A 39 9.99 5.60 9.00
C LEU A 39 11.29 6.14 8.40
N LEU A 40 11.80 5.51 7.34
CA LEU A 40 13.07 5.90 6.73
C LEU A 40 12.84 6.94 5.66
N VAL A 41 12.06 6.67 4.62
CA VAL A 41 11.96 7.62 3.49
C VAL A 41 11.25 8.90 3.91
N LEU A 42 10.03 8.82 4.45
CA LEU A 42 9.27 9.99 4.87
C LEU A 42 9.88 10.65 6.12
N GLY A 43 10.30 9.87 7.12
CA GLY A 43 10.94 10.40 8.33
C GLY A 43 12.24 11.15 8.05
N LEU A 44 13.13 10.59 7.22
CA LEU A 44 14.37 11.26 6.84
C LEU A 44 14.10 12.47 5.93
N SER A 45 13.13 12.37 5.01
CA SER A 45 12.73 13.51 4.17
C SER A 45 12.20 14.68 5.00
N ALA A 46 11.39 14.39 6.04
CA ALA A 46 10.87 15.39 6.97
C ALA A 46 11.95 15.99 7.88
N ALA A 47 13.00 15.23 8.19
CA ALA A 47 14.15 15.73 8.94
C ALA A 47 15.03 16.69 8.09
N ILE A 48 15.15 16.43 6.79
CA ILE A 48 15.97 17.22 5.86
C ILE A 48 15.22 18.46 5.34
N SER A 49 13.94 18.33 5.03
CA SER A 49 13.10 19.39 4.47
C SER A 49 11.72 19.40 5.10
N SER A 50 11.18 20.59 5.38
CA SER A 50 9.79 20.74 5.82
C SER A 50 8.85 20.15 4.76
N VAL A 51 8.16 19.07 5.10
CA VAL A 51 7.14 18.46 4.24
C VAL A 51 5.89 19.31 4.36
N GLY A 52 5.56 20.06 3.31
CA GLY A 52 4.32 20.83 3.25
C GLY A 52 3.11 19.89 3.24
N VAL A 53 2.41 19.78 4.37
CA VAL A 53 1.18 19.01 4.46
C VAL A 53 0.01 19.91 4.11
N THR A 54 -0.62 19.66 2.96
CA THR A 54 -1.85 20.35 2.55
C THR A 54 -3.08 19.60 3.08
N ALA A 55 -4.23 20.28 3.22
CA ALA A 55 -5.48 19.65 3.68
C ALA A 55 -5.92 18.45 2.81
N MET A 56 -5.54 18.43 1.53
CA MET A 56 -5.79 17.31 0.62
C MET A 56 -5.03 16.04 1.03
N ASN A 57 -3.80 16.18 1.54
CA ASN A 57 -2.96 15.06 1.98
C ASN A 57 -3.53 14.38 3.24
N PHE A 58 -4.31 15.11 4.04
CA PHE A 58 -4.94 14.56 5.24
C PHE A 58 -5.95 13.45 4.91
N VAL A 59 -6.69 13.61 3.81
CA VAL A 59 -7.63 12.59 3.33
C VAL A 59 -6.87 11.35 2.87
N ASP A 60 -5.77 11.52 2.13
CA ASP A 60 -4.96 10.40 1.64
C ASP A 60 -4.28 9.63 2.79
N ILE A 61 -3.85 10.33 3.85
CA ILE A 61 -3.33 9.72 5.08
C ILE A 61 -4.42 8.91 5.81
N ILE A 62 -5.63 9.44 5.93
CA ILE A 62 -6.74 8.73 6.59
C ILE A 62 -7.14 7.50 5.78
N VAL A 63 -7.20 7.60 4.45
CA VAL A 63 -7.53 6.46 3.57
C VAL A 63 -6.45 5.38 3.64
N SER A 64 -5.17 5.75 3.63
CA SER A 64 -4.06 4.78 3.75
C SER A 64 -4.03 4.10 5.13
N LEU A 65 -4.34 4.83 6.20
CA LEU A 65 -4.48 4.27 7.54
C LEU A 65 -5.66 3.29 7.62
N ALA A 66 -6.83 3.68 7.09
CA ALA A 66 -8.01 2.83 7.04
C ALA A 66 -7.75 1.54 6.23
N ALA A 67 -7.09 1.65 5.07
CA ALA A 67 -6.70 0.51 4.26
C ALA A 67 -5.75 -0.44 5.03
N THR A 68 -4.78 0.11 5.77
CA THR A 68 -3.86 -0.67 6.60
C THR A 68 -4.61 -1.41 7.71
N ILE A 69 -5.55 -0.76 8.38
CA ILE A 69 -6.38 -1.38 9.44
C ILE A 69 -7.25 -2.49 8.86
N ILE A 70 -7.88 -2.27 7.70
CA ILE A 70 -8.68 -3.29 7.02
C ILE A 70 -7.82 -4.50 6.68
N VAL A 71 -6.64 -4.28 6.09
CA VAL A 71 -5.70 -5.37 5.78
C VAL A 71 -5.25 -6.10 7.04
N PHE A 72 -4.99 -5.38 8.14
CA PHE A 72 -4.61 -5.97 9.42
C PHE A 72 -5.72 -6.84 10.03
N ILE A 73 -6.97 -6.40 9.97
CA ILE A 73 -8.14 -7.15 10.46
C ILE A 73 -8.35 -8.41 9.60
N VAL A 74 -8.30 -8.28 8.28
CA VAL A 74 -8.46 -9.40 7.34
C VAL A 74 -7.33 -10.43 7.55
N ALA A 75 -6.09 -9.97 7.69
CA ALA A 75 -4.94 -10.83 7.98
C ALA A 75 -5.04 -11.53 9.35
N SER A 76 -5.55 -10.82 10.38
CA SER A 76 -5.67 -11.38 11.73
C SER A 76 -6.80 -12.41 11.89
N THR A 77 -7.86 -12.33 11.08
CA THR A 77 -9.07 -13.14 11.27
C THR A 77 -8.94 -14.58 10.73
N GLN A 78 -8.07 -14.81 9.74
CA GLN A 78 -7.87 -16.14 9.12
C GLN A 78 -6.39 -16.56 9.03
N ARG A 79 -5.43 -15.72 9.45
CA ARG A 79 -3.97 -15.86 9.21
C ARG A 79 -3.57 -16.12 7.74
N THR A 80 -4.53 -16.07 6.82
CA THR A 80 -4.37 -16.40 5.41
C THR A 80 -5.39 -15.59 4.61
N ILE A 81 -4.93 -14.85 3.60
CA ILE A 81 -5.82 -14.17 2.65
C ILE A 81 -6.27 -15.21 1.61
N LYS A 82 -7.57 -15.51 1.56
CA LYS A 82 -8.11 -16.43 0.55
C LYS A 82 -8.13 -15.75 -0.81
N LYS A 83 -8.00 -16.53 -1.91
CA LYS A 83 -8.05 -16.00 -3.29
C LYS A 83 -9.24 -15.07 -3.55
N LYS A 84 -10.42 -15.36 -2.98
CA LYS A 84 -11.62 -14.52 -3.11
C LYS A 84 -11.48 -13.15 -2.43
N GLU A 85 -10.88 -13.10 -1.25
CA GLU A 85 -10.60 -11.87 -0.51
C GLU A 85 -9.53 -11.03 -1.22
N GLY A 86 -8.50 -11.70 -1.76
CA GLY A 86 -7.48 -11.05 -2.58
C GLY A 86 -8.05 -10.40 -3.84
N ILE A 87 -8.92 -11.10 -4.58
CA ILE A 87 -9.60 -10.54 -5.77
C ILE A 87 -10.47 -9.33 -5.38
N PHE A 88 -11.20 -9.41 -4.28
CA PHE A 88 -12.01 -8.29 -3.79
C PHE A 88 -11.15 -7.05 -3.47
N LEU A 89 -10.01 -7.24 -2.79
CA LEU A 89 -9.08 -6.15 -2.50
C LEU A 89 -8.48 -5.54 -3.77
N VAL A 90 -8.14 -6.36 -4.77
CA VAL A 90 -7.64 -5.87 -6.07
C VAL A 90 -8.69 -5.05 -6.80
N ILE A 91 -9.97 -5.45 -6.76
CA ILE A 91 -11.06 -4.68 -7.37
C ILE A 91 -11.21 -3.32 -6.70
N ILE A 92 -11.20 -3.26 -5.36
CA ILE A 92 -11.25 -1.99 -4.62
C ILE A 92 -10.06 -1.09 -5.00
N TYR A 93 -8.86 -1.67 -5.06
CA TYR A 93 -7.66 -0.95 -5.47
C TYR A 93 -7.77 -0.38 -6.89
N ALA A 94 -8.29 -1.16 -7.84
CA ALA A 94 -8.51 -0.72 -9.22
C ALA A 94 -9.52 0.44 -9.29
N PHE A 95 -10.62 0.37 -8.53
CA PHE A 95 -11.59 1.46 -8.44
C PHE A 95 -10.98 2.73 -7.84
N TYR A 96 -10.19 2.61 -6.77
CA TYR A 96 -9.51 3.75 -6.16
C TYR A 96 -8.49 4.38 -7.10
N MET A 97 -7.72 3.57 -7.83
CA MET A 97 -6.79 4.03 -8.86
C MET A 97 -7.51 4.77 -9.99
N ALA A 98 -8.64 4.25 -10.48
CA ALA A 98 -9.46 4.92 -11.48
C ALA A 98 -10.01 6.26 -10.97
N TYR A 99 -10.47 6.29 -9.71
CA TYR A 99 -10.94 7.52 -9.06
C TYR A 99 -9.84 8.58 -8.98
N ILE A 100 -8.62 8.23 -8.55
CA ILE A 100 -7.48 9.16 -8.50
C ILE A 100 -7.12 9.68 -9.89
N ILE A 101 -7.02 8.79 -10.89
CA ILE A 101 -6.68 9.18 -12.26
C ILE A 101 -7.73 10.14 -12.81
N CYS A 102 -9.02 9.83 -12.62
CA CYS A 102 -10.12 10.70 -13.05
C CYS A 102 -10.06 12.05 -12.31
N ARG A 103 -9.86 12.05 -10.99
CA ARG A 103 -9.71 13.28 -10.20
C ARG A 103 -8.55 14.15 -10.66
N GLN A 104 -7.43 13.55 -11.06
CA GLN A 104 -6.24 14.28 -11.52
C GLN A 104 -6.34 14.78 -12.97
N ILE A 105 -7.22 14.18 -13.79
CA ILE A 105 -7.47 14.62 -15.17
C ILE A 105 -8.53 15.75 -15.20
N TYR A 106 -9.51 15.72 -14.30
CA TYR A 106 -10.65 16.66 -14.29
C TYR A 106 -10.59 17.75 -13.20
N GLY A 107 -9.60 17.71 -12.30
CA GLY A 107 -9.37 18.72 -11.26
C GLY A 107 -8.04 19.44 -11.48
#